data_AF-A0A5J5H4P2-F1
#
_entry.id   AF-A0A5J5H4P2-F1
#
_cell.length_a   1.000
_cell.length_b   1.000
_cell.length_c   1.000
_cell.angle_alpha   90.00
_cell.angle_beta   90.00
_cell.angle_gamma   90.00
#
_symmetry.space_group_name_H-M   'P 1'
#
loop_
_entity.id
_entity.type
_entity.pdbx_description
1 polymer ?
#
loop_
_entity_poly.entity_id
_entity_poly.type
_entity_poly.pdbx_seq_one_letter_code
_entity_poly.pdbx_strand_id
1 'polypeptide(L)'
;MMDPKTKNILNNGMIGVAFVLLTLSLIVGRSMESEQKEKEVIKQQREGEDFSFISPSAEDNRVKENEIDSSSDLQKMESNKDLVEVIEDGNQGEIADIKELKDFFSEGDINSSKEIARKFSKKYYPFNGEDPLSHVENAKQYMTSDLYNQLSKEVPRPTLSIFNKTVKTIELYEPYDVSNKEIVWMSRINGTVHNGEGNITKEEVLEYRLNLIKEAEGFKVNNVKITLIN
;
A
#
# COMPACT_ATOMS: atom_id res chain seq x y z
N MET A 1 -57.89 37.68 12.58
CA MET A 1 -58.09 36.92 11.32
C MET A 1 -56.72 36.76 10.68
N MET A 2 -56.29 35.54 10.33
CA MET A 2 -54.93 35.27 9.85
C MET A 2 -54.88 35.35 8.32
N ASP A 3 -53.87 36.01 7.75
CA ASP A 3 -53.73 36.21 6.29
C ASP A 3 -53.67 34.83 5.56
N PRO A 4 -54.47 34.62 4.49
CA PRO A 4 -54.40 33.39 3.69
C PRO A 4 -52.99 33.04 3.19
N LYS A 5 -52.11 34.02 2.95
CA LYS A 5 -50.70 33.74 2.59
C LYS A 5 -49.93 33.07 3.73
N THR A 6 -50.09 33.58 4.96
CA THR A 6 -49.44 33.01 6.16
C THR A 6 -49.95 31.60 6.46
N LYS A 7 -51.23 31.32 6.20
CA LYS A 7 -51.84 30.00 6.40
C LYS A 7 -51.26 28.93 5.46
N ASN A 8 -50.99 29.29 4.19
CA ASN A 8 -50.39 28.37 3.22
C ASN A 8 -48.90 28.12 3.51
N ILE A 9 -48.16 29.13 3.99
CA ILE A 9 -46.75 28.97 4.41
C ILE A 9 -46.65 28.00 5.60
N LEU A 10 -47.56 28.10 6.57
CA LEU A 10 -47.57 27.23 7.75
C LEU A 10 -47.83 25.75 7.40
N ASN A 11 -48.82 25.48 6.53
CA ASN A 11 -49.11 24.11 6.08
C ASN A 11 -47.97 23.50 5.27
N ASN A 12 -47.39 24.26 4.32
CA ASN A 12 -46.29 23.75 3.49
C ASN A 12 -45.00 23.53 4.31
N GLY A 13 -44.73 24.38 5.31
CA GLY A 13 -43.62 24.18 6.25
C GLY A 13 -43.77 22.91 7.09
N MET A 14 -44.97 22.62 7.59
CA MET A 14 -45.22 21.44 8.43
C MET A 14 -45.05 20.12 7.66
N ILE A 15 -45.44 20.08 6.38
CA ILE A 15 -45.20 18.93 5.49
C ILE A 15 -43.70 18.73 5.23
N GLY A 16 -42.95 19.81 5.00
CA GLY A 16 -41.49 19.74 4.79
C GLY A 16 -40.73 19.16 5.99
N VAL A 17 -41.08 19.56 7.21
CA VAL A 17 -40.48 19.02 8.44
C VAL A 17 -40.77 17.52 8.62
N ALA A 18 -41.99 17.08 8.30
CA ALA A 18 -42.35 15.66 8.38
C ALA A 18 -41.52 14.78 7.42
N PHE A 19 -41.25 15.27 6.19
CA PHE A 19 -40.40 14.55 5.24
C PHE A 19 -38.95 14.44 5.71
N VAL A 20 -38.37 15.50 6.30
CA VAL A 20 -36.99 15.49 6.82
C VAL A 20 -36.84 14.52 8.02
N LEU A 21 -37.84 14.46 8.90
CA LEU A 21 -37.83 13.50 10.02
C LEU A 21 -37.94 12.05 9.53
N LEU A 22 -38.69 11.80 8.45
CA LEU A 22 -38.86 10.47 7.85
C LEU A 22 -37.61 10.00 7.08
N THR A 23 -36.83 10.89 6.47
CA THR A 23 -35.55 10.51 5.87
C THR A 23 -34.47 10.25 6.93
N LEU A 24 -34.45 11.01 8.02
CA LEU A 24 -33.53 10.78 9.14
C LEU A 24 -33.78 9.44 9.85
N SER A 25 -35.04 9.04 10.05
CA SER A 25 -35.35 7.74 10.69
C SER A 25 -34.93 6.53 9.84
N LEU A 26 -35.00 6.63 8.51
CA LEU A 26 -34.50 5.59 7.59
C LEU A 26 -32.97 5.44 7.61
N ILE A 27 -32.23 6.53 7.86
CA ILE A 27 -30.77 6.50 7.99
C ILE A 27 -30.36 5.83 9.29
N VAL A 28 -30.99 6.18 10.42
CA VAL A 28 -30.69 5.57 11.73
C VAL A 28 -31.11 4.10 11.77
N GLY A 29 -32.25 3.74 11.16
CA GLY A 29 -32.73 2.36 11.13
C GLY A 29 -31.76 1.36 10.47
N ARG A 30 -30.95 1.81 9.50
CA ARG A 30 -29.95 0.96 8.84
C ARG A 30 -28.70 0.71 9.69
N SER A 31 -28.37 1.54 10.69
CA SER A 31 -27.15 1.34 11.50
C SER A 31 -27.35 0.39 12.69
N MET A 32 -28.58 -0.03 12.99
CA MET A 32 -28.87 -0.96 14.09
C MET A 32 -28.89 -2.44 13.64
N GLU A 33 -29.09 -2.71 12.35
CA GLU A 33 -29.11 -4.09 11.81
C GLU A 33 -27.71 -4.72 11.73
N SER A 34 -26.65 -3.89 11.62
CA SER A 34 -25.26 -4.34 11.63
C SER A 34 -24.80 -4.85 13.00
N GLU A 35 -25.14 -4.15 14.09
CA GLU A 35 -24.68 -4.52 15.44
C GLU A 35 -25.30 -5.83 15.97
N GLN A 36 -26.48 -6.23 15.50
CA GLN A 36 -27.08 -7.50 15.91
C GLN A 36 -26.45 -8.69 15.19
N LYS A 37 -26.17 -8.57 13.89
CA LYS A 37 -25.52 -9.64 13.10
C LYS A 37 -24.09 -9.92 13.57
N GLU A 38 -23.34 -8.88 13.94
CA GLU A 38 -21.98 -9.02 14.49
C GLU A 38 -21.95 -9.83 15.80
N LYS A 39 -22.97 -9.65 16.66
CA LYS A 39 -23.07 -10.35 17.96
C LYS A 39 -23.48 -11.82 17.86
N GLU A 40 -24.21 -12.24 16.80
CA GLU A 40 -24.52 -13.66 16.58
C GLU A 40 -23.32 -14.43 15.99
N VAL A 41 -22.58 -13.84 15.04
CA VAL A 41 -21.41 -14.49 14.41
C VAL A 41 -20.32 -14.80 15.43
N ILE A 42 -20.01 -13.86 16.34
CA ILE A 42 -18.99 -14.04 17.39
C ILE A 42 -19.34 -15.20 18.35
N LYS A 43 -20.63 -15.56 18.49
CA LYS A 43 -21.07 -16.60 19.42
C LYS A 43 -20.96 -18.02 18.84
N GLN A 44 -21.10 -18.20 17.53
CA GLN A 44 -20.95 -19.52 16.89
C GLN A 44 -19.49 -19.93 16.68
N GLN A 45 -18.55 -18.99 16.67
CA GLN A 45 -17.13 -19.25 16.38
C GLN A 45 -16.30 -19.72 17.60
N ARG A 46 -16.94 -20.00 18.75
CA ARG A 46 -16.26 -20.41 20.01
C ARG A 46 -16.49 -21.86 20.46
N GLU A 47 -17.28 -22.66 19.73
CA GLU A 47 -17.62 -24.05 20.11
C GLU A 47 -17.09 -25.11 19.12
N GLY A 48 -16.14 -24.75 18.23
CA GLY A 48 -15.79 -25.58 17.06
C GLY A 48 -14.33 -26.02 16.88
N GLU A 49 -13.38 -25.59 17.71
CA GLU A 49 -11.93 -25.80 17.45
C GLU A 49 -11.16 -26.37 18.66
N ASP A 50 -11.35 -27.67 18.90
CA ASP A 50 -10.60 -28.44 19.90
C ASP A 50 -9.27 -28.97 19.30
N PHE A 51 -8.31 -28.07 19.08
CA PHE A 51 -7.00 -28.41 18.50
C PHE A 51 -6.04 -28.99 19.55
N SER A 52 -6.01 -30.32 19.64
CA SER A 52 -5.03 -31.05 20.46
C SER A 52 -3.62 -31.01 19.84
N PHE A 53 -2.73 -30.21 20.41
CA PHE A 53 -1.29 -30.28 20.11
C PHE A 53 -0.66 -31.48 20.84
N ILE A 54 -0.25 -32.49 20.07
CA ILE A 54 0.65 -33.55 20.57
C ILE A 54 2.09 -33.05 20.43
N SER A 55 2.67 -32.58 21.53
CA SER A 55 4.11 -32.31 21.63
C SER A 55 4.90 -33.57 21.98
N PRO A 56 6.01 -33.89 21.30
CA PRO A 56 6.93 -34.92 21.75
C PRO A 56 7.68 -34.50 23.03
N SER A 57 7.62 -35.37 24.04
CA SER A 57 8.63 -35.53 25.11
C SER A 57 10.04 -35.80 24.54
N ALA A 58 11.18 -35.58 25.19
CA ALA A 58 11.65 -34.92 26.43
C ALA A 58 13.11 -34.45 26.12
N GLU A 59 13.88 -33.65 26.87
CA GLU A 59 14.29 -33.68 28.30
C GLU A 59 14.62 -32.22 28.68
N ASP A 60 14.04 -31.64 29.74
CA ASP A 60 14.49 -31.68 31.13
C ASP A 60 15.95 -31.25 31.38
N ASN A 61 16.11 -30.02 31.88
CA ASN A 61 16.92 -29.77 33.07
C ASN A 61 16.36 -28.55 33.84
N ARG A 62 15.84 -28.79 35.05
CA ARG A 62 15.28 -27.79 35.99
C ARG A 62 16.36 -27.01 36.77
N VAL A 63 15.87 -26.05 37.59
CA VAL A 63 16.53 -25.22 38.66
C VAL A 63 17.07 -23.87 38.16
N LYS A 64 16.69 -22.70 38.72
CA LYS A 64 15.60 -22.28 39.66
C LYS A 64 15.29 -20.79 39.39
N GLU A 65 14.05 -20.30 39.47
CA GLU A 65 13.29 -19.83 40.66
C GLU A 65 13.93 -18.66 41.43
N ASN A 66 13.41 -17.44 41.21
CA ASN A 66 12.87 -16.55 42.26
C ASN A 66 12.13 -15.34 41.64
N GLU A 67 11.03 -14.95 42.28
CA GLU A 67 10.22 -13.76 41.97
C GLU A 67 10.75 -12.49 42.66
N ILE A 68 9.94 -11.40 42.57
CA ILE A 68 9.99 -10.05 43.18
C ILE A 68 10.20 -9.00 42.06
N ASP A 69 9.14 -8.46 41.46
CA ASP A 69 8.14 -7.48 41.96
C ASP A 69 8.65 -6.02 41.87
N SER A 70 7.75 -5.07 42.11
CA SER A 70 7.58 -3.91 41.25
C SER A 70 8.25 -2.62 41.73
N SER A 71 8.28 -1.66 40.80
CA SER A 71 8.27 -0.19 40.99
C SER A 71 9.60 0.56 41.25
N SER A 72 9.70 1.67 40.52
CA SER A 72 10.45 2.92 40.80
C SER A 72 11.85 2.82 41.45
N ASP A 73 12.87 3.23 40.70
CA ASP A 73 13.45 4.56 40.97
C ASP A 73 14.19 5.19 39.78
N LEU A 74 13.88 6.47 39.52
CA LEU A 74 14.52 7.30 38.50
C LEU A 74 15.56 8.19 39.19
N GLN A 75 16.82 7.76 39.27
CA GLN A 75 17.91 8.64 39.74
C GLN A 75 19.15 8.61 38.84
N LYS A 76 19.36 9.76 38.18
CA LYS A 76 20.65 10.37 37.78
C LYS A 76 21.82 9.43 37.47
N MET A 77 22.08 9.24 36.18
CA MET A 77 23.47 9.18 35.69
C MET A 77 23.89 10.58 35.25
N GLU A 78 25.08 11.00 35.68
CA GLU A 78 25.64 12.32 35.38
C GLU A 78 26.20 12.39 33.95
N SER A 79 26.27 13.61 33.41
CA SER A 79 26.82 13.85 32.07
C SER A 79 28.34 13.65 32.08
N ASN A 80 28.80 12.53 31.51
CA ASN A 80 30.22 12.27 31.29
C ASN A 80 30.80 13.30 30.31
N LYS A 81 31.54 14.27 30.83
CA LYS A 81 32.20 15.32 30.04
C LYS A 81 33.38 14.81 29.18
N ASP A 82 33.77 13.56 29.34
CA ASP A 82 34.89 12.93 28.61
C ASP A 82 34.50 12.37 27.23
N LEU A 83 33.27 12.64 26.75
CA LEU A 83 32.83 12.31 25.38
C LEU A 83 32.92 13.50 24.40
N VAL A 84 33.55 14.62 24.79
CA VAL A 84 33.59 15.86 23.99
C VAL A 84 34.93 16.06 23.26
N GLU A 85 35.98 15.31 23.56
CA GLU A 85 37.29 15.37 22.87
C GLU A 85 37.56 14.18 21.92
N VAL A 86 36.53 13.73 21.19
CA VAL A 86 36.69 12.85 20.00
C VAL A 86 35.86 13.37 18.82
N ILE A 87 35.84 14.70 18.62
CA ILE A 87 35.29 15.35 17.42
C ILE A 87 36.28 16.41 16.87
N GLU A 88 37.59 16.14 16.98
CA GLU A 88 38.66 16.89 16.28
C GLU A 88 39.72 15.98 15.64
N ASP A 89 39.33 14.78 15.18
CA ASP A 89 40.01 14.17 14.02
C ASP A 89 39.04 13.26 13.24
N GLY A 90 37.95 13.87 12.78
CA GLY A 90 36.99 13.24 11.88
C GLY A 90 37.59 13.07 10.49
N ASN A 91 38.44 12.05 10.33
CA ASN A 91 38.98 11.60 9.05
C ASN A 91 37.91 11.71 7.96
N GLN A 92 38.20 12.47 6.89
CA GLN A 92 37.28 12.65 5.78
C GLN A 92 37.04 11.29 5.13
N GLY A 93 35.96 10.62 5.53
CA GLY A 93 35.50 9.41 4.85
C GLY A 93 35.37 9.74 3.38
N GLU A 94 36.04 8.97 2.52
CA GLU A 94 36.04 9.21 1.08
C GLU A 94 34.60 9.42 0.62
N ILE A 95 34.33 10.57 0.00
CA ILE A 95 33.04 10.80 -0.64
C ILE A 95 32.97 9.79 -1.78
N ALA A 96 32.27 8.69 -1.54
CA ALA A 96 32.05 7.66 -2.53
C ALA A 96 31.48 8.33 -3.79
N ASP A 97 32.11 8.08 -4.93
CA ASP A 97 31.73 8.63 -6.22
C ASP A 97 30.41 7.98 -6.67
N ILE A 98 29.29 8.53 -6.16
CA ILE A 98 27.93 8.07 -6.46
C ILE A 98 27.67 8.36 -7.94
N LYS A 99 27.64 7.28 -8.73
CA LYS A 99 27.30 7.35 -10.14
C LYS A 99 25.82 7.65 -10.35
N GLU A 100 25.54 8.33 -11.45
CA GLU A 100 24.20 8.63 -11.95
C GLU A 100 24.03 8.07 -13.38
N LEU A 101 22.80 7.91 -13.87
CA LEU A 101 22.55 7.45 -15.24
C LEU A 101 23.21 8.36 -16.30
N LYS A 102 23.33 9.66 -16.01
CA LYS A 102 23.97 10.67 -16.89
C LYS A 102 25.47 10.39 -17.15
N ASP A 103 26.12 9.61 -16.29
CA ASP A 103 27.53 9.24 -16.44
C ASP A 103 27.73 8.15 -17.50
N PHE A 104 26.65 7.46 -17.89
CA PHE A 104 26.68 6.30 -18.78
C PHE A 104 25.79 6.42 -20.02
N PHE A 105 24.70 7.18 -19.95
CA PHE A 105 23.66 7.24 -20.99
C PHE A 105 23.38 8.67 -21.45
N SER A 106 22.91 8.81 -22.70
CA SER A 106 22.53 10.12 -23.23
C SER A 106 21.27 10.66 -22.53
N GLU A 107 21.14 11.98 -22.42
CA GLU A 107 19.92 12.62 -21.89
C GLU A 107 18.66 12.17 -22.65
N GLY A 108 18.75 11.96 -23.96
CA GLY A 108 17.65 11.43 -24.78
C GLY A 108 17.23 10.01 -24.36
N ASP A 109 18.19 9.14 -24.04
CA ASP A 109 17.93 7.79 -23.55
C ASP A 109 17.34 7.80 -22.13
N ILE A 110 17.87 8.65 -21.25
CA ILE A 110 17.38 8.84 -19.87
C ILE A 110 15.94 9.35 -19.88
N ASN A 111 15.63 10.38 -20.67
CA ASN A 111 14.27 10.92 -20.76
C ASN A 111 13.28 9.92 -21.39
N SER A 112 13.68 9.24 -22.47
CA SER A 112 12.84 8.25 -23.15
C SER A 112 12.54 7.04 -22.26
N SER A 113 13.56 6.49 -21.61
CA SER A 113 13.42 5.37 -20.67
C SER A 113 12.56 5.76 -19.45
N LYS A 114 12.74 6.97 -18.89
CA LYS A 114 11.93 7.48 -17.77
C LYS A 114 10.45 7.63 -18.13
N GLU A 115 10.16 8.04 -19.38
CA GLU A 115 8.79 8.11 -19.87
C GLU A 115 8.16 6.72 -20.03
N ILE A 116 8.89 5.75 -20.58
CA ILE A 116 8.44 4.35 -20.71
C ILE A 116 8.21 3.72 -19.33
N ALA A 117 9.13 3.90 -18.38
CA ALA A 117 8.96 3.46 -17.00
C ALA A 117 7.69 4.03 -16.37
N ARG A 118 7.42 5.34 -16.54
CA ARG A 118 6.19 5.99 -16.05
C ARG A 118 4.93 5.39 -16.67
N LYS A 119 4.93 5.18 -17.99
CA LYS A 119 3.79 4.64 -18.74
C LYS A 119 3.51 3.19 -18.36
N PHE A 120 4.55 2.37 -18.24
CA PHE A 120 4.46 0.99 -17.74
C PHE A 120 3.84 0.97 -16.34
N SER A 121 4.42 1.65 -15.35
CA SER A 121 3.89 1.67 -13.98
C SER A 121 2.44 2.13 -13.91
N LYS A 122 2.08 3.19 -14.64
CA LYS A 122 0.71 3.73 -14.67
C LYS A 122 -0.31 2.77 -15.28
N LYS A 123 0.11 1.85 -16.15
CA LYS A 123 -0.75 0.89 -16.84
C LYS A 123 -0.75 -0.50 -16.23
N TYR A 124 0.34 -0.87 -15.55
CA TYR A 124 0.56 -2.19 -14.95
C TYR A 124 0.12 -2.28 -13.49
N TYR A 125 0.14 -1.18 -12.74
CA TYR A 125 -0.34 -1.14 -11.35
C TYR A 125 -1.87 -1.29 -11.19
N PRO A 126 -2.72 -0.60 -11.99
CA PRO A 126 -4.17 -0.69 -11.80
C PRO A 126 -4.67 -2.12 -11.99
N PHE A 127 -5.41 -2.65 -11.03
CA PHE A 127 -5.93 -4.01 -11.04
C PHE A 127 -7.46 -3.99 -11.08
N ASN A 128 -8.05 -4.93 -11.80
CA ASN A 128 -9.50 -5.10 -11.93
C ASN A 128 -9.89 -6.54 -11.61
N GLY A 129 -10.75 -6.77 -10.64
CA GLY A 129 -11.16 -8.12 -10.23
C GLY A 129 -12.04 -8.83 -11.27
N GLU A 130 -12.77 -8.07 -12.11
CA GLU A 130 -13.59 -8.60 -13.21
C GLU A 130 -12.75 -8.97 -14.45
N ASP A 131 -11.58 -8.34 -14.62
CA ASP A 131 -10.60 -8.68 -15.66
C ASP A 131 -9.19 -8.67 -15.04
N PRO A 132 -8.80 -9.77 -14.35
CA PRO A 132 -7.54 -9.84 -13.62
C PRO A 132 -6.28 -9.79 -14.48
N LEU A 133 -6.40 -9.87 -15.82
CA LEU A 133 -5.25 -9.77 -16.74
C LEU A 133 -5.15 -8.41 -17.43
N SER A 134 -6.20 -7.58 -17.35
CA SER A 134 -6.25 -6.24 -17.94
C SER A 134 -5.00 -5.39 -17.69
N HIS A 135 -4.38 -5.49 -16.51
CA HIS A 135 -3.19 -4.73 -16.14
C HIS A 135 -1.95 -5.11 -16.97
N VAL A 136 -1.80 -6.39 -17.33
CA VAL A 136 -0.75 -6.89 -18.24
C VAL A 136 -1.01 -6.37 -19.66
N GLU A 137 -2.22 -6.56 -20.18
CA GLU A 137 -2.59 -6.13 -21.54
C GLU A 137 -2.49 -4.60 -21.72
N ASN A 138 -2.91 -3.83 -20.72
CA ASN A 138 -2.80 -2.37 -20.72
C ASN A 138 -1.35 -1.88 -20.79
N ALA A 139 -0.41 -2.63 -20.21
CA ALA A 139 1.01 -2.28 -20.15
C ALA A 139 1.85 -2.89 -21.29
N LYS A 140 1.30 -3.85 -22.05
CA LYS A 140 1.94 -4.63 -23.13
C LYS A 140 2.84 -3.82 -24.07
N GLN A 141 2.37 -2.65 -24.53
CA GLN A 141 3.11 -1.79 -25.46
C GLN A 141 4.41 -1.19 -24.88
N TYR A 142 4.58 -1.19 -23.55
CA TYR A 142 5.72 -0.61 -22.83
C TYR A 142 6.71 -1.66 -22.30
N MET A 143 6.47 -2.95 -22.56
CA MET A 143 7.33 -4.05 -22.14
C MET A 143 7.81 -4.89 -23.34
N THR A 144 8.85 -5.69 -23.12
CA THR A 144 9.33 -6.65 -24.12
C THR A 144 8.32 -7.77 -24.31
N SER A 145 8.36 -8.45 -25.46
CA SER A 145 7.50 -9.62 -25.72
C SER A 145 7.74 -10.72 -24.69
N ASP A 146 8.98 -10.90 -24.22
CA ASP A 146 9.32 -11.91 -23.21
C ASP A 146 8.74 -11.58 -21.84
N LEU A 147 8.81 -10.31 -21.39
CA LEU A 147 8.18 -9.91 -20.14
C LEU A 147 6.66 -10.04 -20.20
N TYR A 148 6.04 -9.66 -21.32
CA TYR A 148 4.61 -9.90 -21.56
C TYR A 148 4.26 -11.40 -21.46
N ASN A 149 5.00 -12.25 -22.19
CA ASN A 149 4.81 -13.71 -22.17
C ASN A 149 5.10 -14.35 -20.80
N GLN A 150 5.88 -13.70 -19.92
CA GLN A 150 6.06 -14.12 -18.53
C GLN A 150 4.84 -13.75 -17.70
N LEU A 151 4.45 -12.47 -17.71
CA LEU A 151 3.38 -11.93 -16.86
C LEU A 151 1.99 -12.47 -17.26
N SER A 152 1.73 -12.70 -18.55
CA SER A 152 0.44 -13.24 -19.03
C SER A 152 0.17 -14.70 -18.62
N LYS A 153 1.14 -15.43 -18.05
CA LYS A 153 0.96 -16.82 -17.58
C LYS A 153 0.36 -16.90 -16.18
N GLU A 154 0.54 -15.85 -15.37
CA GLU A 154 0.09 -15.81 -13.99
C GLU A 154 -1.16 -14.93 -13.90
N VAL A 155 -2.34 -15.55 -13.93
CA VAL A 155 -3.60 -14.84 -13.71
C VAL A 155 -3.81 -14.66 -12.19
N PRO A 156 -3.63 -13.45 -11.62
CA PRO A 156 -3.89 -13.23 -10.21
C PRO A 156 -5.37 -13.46 -9.89
N ARG A 157 -5.66 -13.98 -8.69
CA ARG A 157 -7.03 -14.13 -8.21
C ARG A 157 -7.41 -12.94 -7.34
N PRO A 158 -8.51 -12.22 -7.62
CA PRO A 158 -9.02 -11.20 -6.71
C PRO A 158 -9.44 -11.84 -5.39
N THR A 159 -9.40 -11.06 -4.31
CA THR A 159 -9.83 -11.47 -2.97
C THR A 159 -10.92 -10.54 -2.43
N LEU A 160 -11.55 -10.92 -1.32
CA LEU A 160 -12.53 -10.06 -0.63
C LEU A 160 -11.96 -8.69 -0.24
N SER A 161 -10.65 -8.61 0.04
CA SER A 161 -9.97 -7.37 0.44
C SER A 161 -9.20 -6.68 -0.69
N ILE A 162 -8.92 -7.38 -1.79
CA ILE A 162 -8.14 -6.89 -2.93
C ILE A 162 -8.88 -7.27 -4.22
N PHE A 163 -9.83 -6.43 -4.62
CA PHE A 163 -10.60 -6.60 -5.86
C PHE A 163 -10.17 -5.60 -6.93
N ASN A 164 -10.07 -4.31 -6.59
CA ASN A 164 -9.61 -3.27 -7.52
C ASN A 164 -8.44 -2.46 -6.95
N LYS A 165 -7.50 -2.05 -7.81
CA LYS A 165 -6.41 -1.11 -7.44
C LYS A 165 -6.38 0.08 -8.37
N THR A 166 -6.17 1.29 -7.84
CA THR A 166 -6.01 2.51 -8.65
C THR A 166 -4.80 3.34 -8.19
N VAL A 167 -4.12 3.97 -9.15
CA VAL A 167 -2.93 4.81 -8.89
C VAL A 167 -3.36 6.15 -8.30
N LYS A 168 -2.73 6.56 -7.21
CA LYS A 168 -2.75 7.95 -6.71
C LYS A 168 -1.56 8.75 -7.23
N THR A 169 -0.33 8.32 -6.92
CA THR A 169 0.90 8.98 -7.38
C THR A 169 1.93 7.96 -7.86
N ILE A 170 2.83 8.42 -8.75
CA ILE A 170 3.99 7.67 -9.23
C ILE A 170 5.21 8.59 -9.17
N GLU A 171 6.22 8.18 -8.40
CA GLU A 171 7.50 8.85 -8.27
C GLU A 171 8.59 7.98 -8.94
N LEU A 172 9.47 8.61 -9.71
CA LEU A 172 10.53 7.94 -10.46
C LEU A 172 11.90 8.52 -10.11
N TYR A 173 12.77 7.67 -9.58
CA TYR A 173 14.15 7.99 -9.19
C TYR A 173 15.12 6.90 -9.67
N GLU A 174 16.39 7.28 -9.73
CA GLU A 174 17.49 6.37 -10.05
C GLU A 174 17.80 5.52 -8.80
N PRO A 175 18.14 4.24 -8.94
CA PRO A 175 18.64 3.46 -7.82
C PRO A 175 20.08 3.88 -7.47
N TYR A 176 20.58 3.49 -6.30
CA TYR A 176 21.98 3.74 -5.92
C TYR A 176 23.00 2.88 -6.71
N ASP A 177 22.56 1.78 -7.33
CA ASP A 177 23.40 0.79 -8.04
C ASP A 177 23.34 0.93 -9.58
N VAL A 178 23.42 2.16 -10.11
CA VAL A 178 23.45 2.39 -11.56
C VAL A 178 24.70 1.80 -12.22
N SER A 179 24.56 1.40 -13.50
CA SER A 179 25.67 0.88 -14.30
C SER A 179 25.48 1.19 -15.79
N ASN A 180 26.53 1.00 -16.58
CA ASN A 180 26.49 1.18 -18.04
C ASN A 180 25.82 0.03 -18.83
N LYS A 181 25.26 -0.99 -18.16
CA LYS A 181 24.73 -2.20 -18.82
C LYS A 181 23.25 -2.09 -19.20
N GLU A 182 22.46 -1.48 -18.32
CA GLU A 182 21.01 -1.35 -18.46
C GLU A 182 20.55 -0.06 -17.77
N ILE A 183 19.49 0.57 -18.28
CA ILE A 183 18.86 1.68 -17.57
C ILE A 183 17.86 1.08 -16.58
N VAL A 184 18.00 1.44 -15.30
CA VAL A 184 17.10 1.02 -14.23
C VAL A 184 16.38 2.22 -13.66
N TRP A 185 15.05 2.11 -13.53
CA TRP A 185 14.22 3.11 -12.85
C TRP A 185 13.52 2.48 -11.64
N MET A 186 13.60 3.16 -10.49
CA MET A 186 12.79 2.85 -9.32
C MET A 186 11.49 3.64 -9.43
N SER A 187 10.37 2.93 -9.47
CA SER A 187 9.02 3.50 -9.53
C SER A 187 8.28 3.23 -8.23
N ARG A 188 8.23 4.23 -7.35
CA ARG A 188 7.38 4.20 -6.15
C ARG A 188 5.95 4.59 -6.53
N ILE A 189 5.00 3.75 -6.18
CA ILE A 189 3.58 3.88 -6.54
C ILE A 189 2.78 3.87 -5.25
N ASN A 190 2.07 4.97 -5.00
CA ASN A 190 1.04 5.03 -3.98
C ASN A 190 -0.31 4.81 -4.66
N GLY A 191 -1.16 3.96 -4.09
CA GLY A 191 -2.49 3.70 -4.65
C GLY A 191 -3.49 3.18 -3.63
N THR A 192 -4.76 3.21 -4.00
CA THR A 192 -5.86 2.66 -3.19
C THR A 192 -6.25 1.28 -3.66
N VAL A 193 -6.53 0.42 -2.69
CA VAL A 193 -7.12 -0.91 -2.88
C VAL A 193 -8.57 -0.88 -2.45
N HIS A 194 -9.43 -1.55 -3.19
CA HIS A 194 -10.88 -1.60 -2.95
C HIS A 194 -11.38 -3.04 -2.96
N ASN A 195 -12.45 -3.32 -2.22
CA ASN A 195 -13.18 -4.59 -2.29
C ASN A 195 -14.13 -4.64 -3.51
N GLY A 196 -14.84 -5.76 -3.68
CA GLY A 196 -15.81 -5.95 -4.76
C GLY A 196 -17.04 -5.03 -4.72
N GLU A 197 -17.27 -4.33 -3.60
CA GLU A 197 -18.33 -3.32 -3.43
C GLU A 197 -17.84 -1.91 -3.81
N GLY A 198 -16.54 -1.74 -4.08
CA GLY A 198 -15.90 -0.44 -4.33
C GLY A 198 -15.45 0.30 -3.06
N ASN A 199 -15.63 -0.27 -1.87
CA ASN A 199 -15.16 0.30 -0.61
C ASN A 199 -13.63 0.22 -0.52
N ILE A 200 -12.95 1.31 -0.14
CA ILE A 200 -11.50 1.33 0.07
C ILE A 200 -11.16 0.41 1.26
N THR A 201 -10.26 -0.56 1.04
CA THR A 201 -9.81 -1.51 2.06
C THR A 201 -8.47 -1.12 2.66
N LYS A 202 -7.57 -0.54 1.85
CA LYS A 202 -6.30 0.04 2.30
C LYS A 202 -5.72 1.01 1.28
N GLU A 203 -4.81 1.86 1.76
CA GLU A 203 -3.74 2.42 0.93
C GLU A 203 -2.62 1.37 0.81
N GLU A 204 -1.86 1.37 -0.27
CA GLU A 204 -0.60 0.60 -0.35
C GLU A 204 0.51 1.38 -1.06
N VAL A 205 1.75 1.06 -0.68
CA VAL A 205 2.97 1.61 -1.29
C VAL A 205 3.77 0.47 -1.91
N LEU A 206 3.80 0.42 -3.24
CA LEU A 206 4.64 -0.52 -3.99
C LEU A 206 5.85 0.20 -4.57
N GLU A 207 6.94 -0.54 -4.72
CA GLU A 207 8.13 -0.09 -5.45
C GLU A 207 8.45 -1.11 -6.54
N TYR A 208 8.52 -0.63 -7.78
CA TYR A 208 8.93 -1.43 -8.93
C TYR A 208 10.37 -1.06 -9.29
N ARG A 209 11.30 -2.02 -9.25
CA ARG A 209 12.59 -1.90 -9.96
C ARG A 209 12.34 -2.33 -11.40
N LEU A 210 12.45 -1.38 -12.32
CA LEU A 210 12.20 -1.58 -13.75
C LEU A 210 13.54 -1.56 -14.48
N ASN A 211 13.88 -2.67 -15.16
CA ASN A 211 15.05 -2.73 -16.03
C ASN A 211 14.58 -2.49 -17.47
N LEU A 212 15.17 -1.51 -18.16
CA LEU A 212 14.80 -1.12 -19.50
C LEU A 212 15.91 -1.40 -20.51
N ILE A 213 15.52 -1.97 -21.65
CA ILE A 213 16.39 -2.21 -22.81
C ILE A 213 15.91 -1.37 -23.99
N LYS A 214 16.81 -1.10 -24.94
CA LYS A 214 16.52 -0.37 -26.18
C LYS A 214 16.30 -1.37 -27.32
N GLU A 215 15.06 -1.46 -27.78
CA GLU A 215 14.68 -2.21 -28.99
C GLU A 215 14.65 -1.27 -30.22
N ALA A 216 14.38 -1.82 -31.41
CA ALA A 216 14.30 -1.06 -32.65
C ALA A 216 13.25 0.07 -32.63
N GLU A 217 12.15 -0.12 -31.88
CA GLU A 217 11.06 0.86 -31.72
C GLU A 217 11.27 1.83 -30.54
N GLY A 218 12.38 1.71 -29.80
CA GLY A 218 12.68 2.49 -28.60
C GLY A 218 12.77 1.64 -27.32
N PHE A 219 12.66 2.28 -26.16
CA PHE A 219 12.80 1.59 -24.88
C PHE A 219 11.58 0.74 -24.51
N LYS A 220 11.84 -0.41 -23.88
CA LYS A 220 10.85 -1.30 -23.29
C LYS A 220 11.32 -1.79 -21.92
N VAL A 221 10.40 -2.04 -21.00
CA VAL A 221 10.67 -2.75 -19.74
C VAL A 221 10.91 -4.22 -20.04
N ASN A 222 12.10 -4.73 -19.71
CA ASN A 222 12.49 -6.13 -19.89
C ASN A 222 12.33 -6.96 -18.61
N ASN A 223 12.44 -6.31 -17.45
CA ASN A 223 12.19 -6.96 -16.17
C ASN A 223 11.51 -5.99 -15.20
N VAL A 224 10.61 -6.52 -14.38
CA VAL A 224 10.06 -5.82 -13.22
C VAL A 224 10.21 -6.70 -11.97
N LYS A 225 10.80 -6.14 -10.92
CA LYS A 225 10.74 -6.68 -9.56
C LYS A 225 9.84 -5.78 -8.72
N ILE A 226 8.84 -6.37 -8.07
CA ILE A 226 7.88 -5.67 -7.22
C ILE A 226 8.23 -5.92 -5.75
N THR A 227 8.30 -4.85 -4.97
CA THR A 227 8.45 -4.89 -3.51
C THR A 227 7.25 -4.15 -2.89
N LEU A 228 6.56 -4.79 -1.93
CA LEU A 228 5.64 -4.09 -1.02
C LEU A 228 6.48 -3.39 0.04
N ILE A 229 6.31 -2.07 0.20
CA ILE A 229 7.02 -1.32 1.25
C ILE A 229 6.22 -1.33 2.55
N ASN A 230 4.89 -1.12 2.47
CA ASN A 230 3.95 -1.21 3.59
C ASN A 230 2.59 -1.75 3.11
#